data_AF-Q54XF9-F1
#
_entry.id   AF-Q54XF9-F1
#
_cell.length_a   1.000
_cell.length_b   1.000
_cell.length_c   1.000
_cell.angle_alpha   90.00
_cell.angle_beta   90.00
_cell.angle_gamma   90.00
#
_symmetry.space_group_name_H-M   'P 1'
#
loop_
_entity.id
_entity.type
_entity.pdbx_description
1 polymer ?
#
loop_
_entity_poly.entity_id
_entity_poly.type
_entity_poly.pdbx_seq_one_letter_code
_entity_poly.pdbx_strand_id
1 'polypeptide(L)'
;MLSSMVGSQKEFSNSLRELLELDYDAVEAYKTSIDRIRDPESKEMITGFMRDHENHIKELTDIFKKHNMDCPQGPTSKQWLTKGKVVLSNIIGDDGILSAMHSNEEETTKAYETLVNREDIWEDSEDFLRRGLEDEKRHKTGIEERRKVLKEKH
;
A
#
# COMPACT_ATOMS: atom_id res chain seq x y z
N MET A 1 26.10 13.79 -19.21
CA MET A 1 25.86 13.48 -17.79
C MET A 1 24.65 14.21 -17.23
N LEU A 2 24.48 15.53 -17.37
CA LEU A 2 23.28 16.22 -16.85
C LEU A 2 21.97 15.64 -17.42
N SER A 3 21.89 15.39 -18.73
CA SER A 3 20.68 14.83 -19.35
C SER A 3 20.32 13.43 -18.85
N SER A 4 21.31 12.59 -18.51
CA SER A 4 21.05 11.24 -17.96
C SER A 4 20.56 11.30 -16.52
N MET A 5 21.12 12.23 -15.71
CA MET A 5 20.67 12.46 -14.33
C MET A 5 19.25 13.02 -14.25
N VAL A 6 18.90 13.97 -15.13
CA VAL A 6 17.52 14.47 -15.23
C VAL A 6 16.56 13.37 -15.68
N GLY A 7 17.02 12.47 -16.56
CA GLY A 7 16.26 11.29 -16.97
C GLY A 7 15.95 10.37 -15.80
N SER A 8 16.97 9.93 -15.06
CA SER A 8 16.79 9.02 -13.92
C SER A 8 15.93 9.62 -12.81
N GLN A 9 16.06 10.92 -12.52
CA GLN A 9 15.17 11.59 -11.57
C GLN A 9 13.70 11.49 -11.98
N LYS A 10 13.38 11.68 -13.26
CA LYS A 10 12.00 11.54 -13.74
C LYS A 10 11.49 10.12 -13.60
N GLU A 11 12.30 9.12 -13.97
CA GLU A 11 11.92 7.71 -13.87
C GLU A 11 11.68 7.27 -12.43
N PHE A 12 12.51 7.71 -11.47
CA PHE A 12 12.28 7.41 -10.05
C PHE A 12 11.03 8.10 -9.52
N SER A 13 10.82 9.38 -9.88
CA SER A 13 9.61 10.12 -9.49
C SER A 13 8.32 9.48 -10.00
N ASN A 14 8.35 8.84 -11.17
CA ASN A 14 7.20 8.14 -11.73
C ASN A 14 6.86 6.89 -10.92
N SER A 15 7.85 6.09 -10.53
CA SER A 15 7.58 4.92 -9.69
C SER A 15 7.20 5.28 -8.26
N LEU A 16 7.73 6.38 -7.69
CA LEU A 16 7.21 6.90 -6.41
C LEU A 16 5.75 7.34 -6.52
N ARG A 17 5.34 7.85 -7.69
CA ARG A 17 3.96 8.26 -7.93
C ARG A 17 3.04 7.05 -7.99
N GLU A 18 3.47 6.00 -8.69
CA GLU A 18 2.76 4.71 -8.73
C GLU A 18 2.64 4.11 -7.33
N LEU A 19 3.71 4.18 -6.51
CA LEU A 19 3.66 3.71 -5.12
C LEU A 19 2.66 4.50 -4.28
N LEU A 20 2.71 5.84 -4.35
CA LEU A 20 1.78 6.70 -3.62
C LEU A 20 0.31 6.43 -4.03
N GLU A 21 0.08 6.19 -5.31
CA GLU A 21 -1.23 5.81 -5.82
C GLU A 21 -1.69 4.46 -5.26
N LEU A 22 -0.81 3.46 -5.17
CA LEU A 22 -1.09 2.18 -4.53
C LEU A 22 -1.42 2.34 -3.03
N ASP A 23 -0.73 3.21 -2.30
CA ASP A 23 -1.05 3.45 -0.89
C ASP A 23 -2.43 4.11 -0.72
N TYR A 24 -2.81 5.05 -1.58
CA TYR A 24 -4.17 5.62 -1.59
C TYR A 24 -5.24 4.56 -1.85
N ASP A 25 -4.96 3.69 -2.80
CA ASP A 25 -5.80 2.57 -3.19
C ASP A 25 -5.94 1.54 -2.04
N ALA A 26 -4.85 1.24 -1.35
CA ALA A 26 -4.83 0.43 -0.13
C ALA A 26 -5.71 1.04 0.95
N VAL A 27 -5.52 2.31 1.31
CA VAL A 27 -6.33 2.99 2.36
C VAL A 27 -7.83 2.87 2.09
N GLU A 28 -8.27 3.01 0.84
CA GLU A 28 -9.69 2.86 0.49
C GLU A 28 -10.19 1.41 0.57
N ALA A 29 -9.36 0.43 0.21
CA ALA A 29 -9.65 -0.99 0.39
C ALA A 29 -9.74 -1.35 1.89
N TYR A 30 -8.85 -0.81 2.71
CA TYR A 30 -8.83 -0.96 4.16
C TYR A 30 -10.10 -0.39 4.81
N LYS A 31 -10.49 0.85 4.49
CA LYS A 31 -11.74 1.45 4.99
C LYS A 31 -12.96 0.58 4.65
N THR A 32 -13.05 0.13 3.40
CA THR A 32 -14.15 -0.73 2.93
C THR A 32 -14.18 -2.07 3.68
N SER A 33 -13.00 -2.61 4.02
CA SER A 33 -12.87 -3.86 4.78
C SER A 33 -13.24 -3.69 6.26
N ILE A 34 -12.80 -2.61 6.90
CA ILE A 34 -13.08 -2.29 8.32
C ILE A 34 -14.59 -2.19 8.58
N ASP A 35 -15.35 -1.61 7.64
CA ASP A 35 -16.81 -1.50 7.72
C ASP A 35 -17.53 -2.87 7.72
N ARG A 36 -16.85 -3.92 7.28
CA ARG A 36 -17.47 -5.23 6.99
C ARG A 36 -16.96 -6.38 7.83
N ILE A 37 -15.69 -6.33 8.25
CA ILE A 37 -15.11 -7.34 9.13
C ILE A 37 -15.93 -7.42 10.42
N ARG A 38 -16.30 -8.64 10.81
CA ARG A 38 -17.08 -8.90 12.03
C ARG A 38 -16.20 -9.24 13.22
N ASP A 39 -15.13 -9.99 12.98
CA ASP A 39 -14.16 -10.41 13.97
C ASP A 39 -13.38 -9.20 14.54
N PRO A 40 -13.51 -8.90 15.84
CA PRO A 40 -12.94 -7.69 16.44
C PRO A 40 -11.42 -7.61 16.32
N GLU A 41 -10.71 -8.73 16.52
CA GLU A 41 -9.25 -8.79 16.42
C GLU A 41 -8.77 -8.52 14.99
N SER A 42 -9.45 -9.08 13.98
CA SER A 42 -9.15 -8.79 12.58
C SER A 42 -9.41 -7.31 12.26
N LYS A 43 -10.47 -6.72 12.81
CA LYS A 43 -10.79 -5.31 12.61
C LYS A 43 -9.74 -4.40 13.22
N GLU A 44 -9.28 -4.69 14.43
CA GLU A 44 -8.21 -3.94 15.10
C GLU A 44 -6.90 -4.02 14.30
N MET A 45 -6.49 -5.22 13.89
CA MET A 45 -5.30 -5.44 13.07
C MET A 45 -5.34 -4.64 11.76
N ILE A 46 -6.43 -4.78 11.00
CA ILE A 46 -6.62 -4.07 9.72
C ILE A 46 -6.69 -2.54 9.93
N THR A 47 -7.26 -2.07 11.05
CA THR A 47 -7.24 -0.64 11.39
C THR A 47 -5.82 -0.14 11.66
N GLY A 48 -4.96 -0.97 12.27
CA GLY A 48 -3.54 -0.68 12.47
C GLY A 48 -2.82 -0.50 11.13
N PHE A 49 -2.92 -1.49 10.23
CA PHE A 49 -2.24 -1.46 8.93
C PHE A 49 -2.73 -0.31 8.04
N MET A 50 -4.03 0.03 8.11
CA MET A 50 -4.56 1.22 7.42
C MET A 50 -3.83 2.51 7.85
N ARG A 51 -3.52 2.67 9.15
CA ARG A 51 -2.81 3.85 9.65
C ARG A 51 -1.36 3.87 9.20
N ASP A 52 -0.74 2.70 9.03
CA ASP A 52 0.60 2.59 8.48
C ASP A 52 0.63 3.13 7.04
N HIS A 53 -0.32 2.73 6.18
CA HIS A 53 -0.48 3.32 4.84
C HIS A 53 -0.80 4.83 4.87
N GLU A 54 -1.64 5.31 5.79
CA GLU A 54 -1.88 6.76 5.95
C GLU A 54 -0.59 7.53 6.28
N ASN A 55 0.31 6.92 7.07
CA ASN A 55 1.63 7.49 7.36
C ASN A 55 2.54 7.43 6.13
N HIS A 56 2.53 6.33 5.37
CA HIS A 56 3.29 6.22 4.12
C HIS A 56 2.89 7.29 3.11
N ILE A 57 1.59 7.52 2.90
CA ILE A 57 1.06 8.61 2.05
C ILE A 57 1.64 9.96 2.46
N LYS A 58 1.65 10.24 3.77
CA LYS A 58 2.17 11.50 4.31
C LYS A 58 3.67 11.65 4.04
N GLU A 59 4.47 10.62 4.33
CA GLU A 59 5.92 10.64 4.12
C GLU A 59 6.28 10.76 2.62
N LEU A 60 5.62 9.98 1.75
CA LEU A 60 5.78 10.09 0.29
C LEU A 60 5.43 11.48 -0.22
N THR A 61 4.32 12.04 0.26
CA THR A 61 3.90 13.40 -0.10
C THR A 61 4.96 14.44 0.29
N ASP A 62 5.61 14.27 1.44
CA ASP A 62 6.67 15.16 1.89
C ASP A 62 7.98 14.98 1.08
N ILE A 63 8.30 13.76 0.65
CA ILE A 63 9.39 13.49 -0.32
C ILE A 63 9.12 14.23 -1.65
N PHE A 64 7.91 14.11 -2.21
CA PHE A 64 7.53 14.82 -3.44
C PHE A 64 7.71 16.34 -3.31
N LYS A 65 7.27 16.93 -2.19
CA LYS A 65 7.44 18.37 -1.92
C LYS A 65 8.91 18.78 -1.84
N LYS A 66 9.74 17.99 -1.14
CA LYS A 66 11.17 18.28 -0.98
C LYS A 66 11.91 18.36 -2.31
N HIS A 67 11.52 17.53 -3.26
CA HIS A 67 12.07 17.50 -4.62
C HIS A 67 11.37 18.46 -5.60
N ASN A 68 10.42 19.28 -5.14
CA ASN A 68 9.64 20.22 -5.95
C ASN A 68 8.94 19.56 -7.16
N MET A 69 8.39 18.37 -6.97
CA MET A 69 7.66 17.66 -8.03
C MET A 69 6.17 17.59 -7.74
N ASP A 70 5.40 17.37 -8.80
CA ASP A 70 3.95 17.20 -8.71
C ASP A 70 3.58 15.91 -7.96
N CYS A 71 2.98 16.07 -6.79
CA CYS A 71 2.46 14.97 -5.98
C CYS A 71 1.03 14.61 -6.41
N PRO A 72 0.73 13.34 -6.76
CA PRO A 72 -0.65 12.84 -6.87
C PRO A 72 -1.52 13.25 -5.68
N GLN A 73 -2.74 13.69 -5.97
CA GLN A 73 -3.73 14.08 -4.97
C GLN A 73 -4.82 12.99 -4.90
N GLY A 74 -4.44 11.82 -4.42
CA GLY A 74 -5.34 10.68 -4.29
C GLY A 74 -5.17 9.60 -5.38
N PRO A 75 -6.02 8.57 -5.36
CA PRO A 75 -5.88 7.38 -6.20
C PRO A 75 -6.06 7.67 -7.68
N THR A 76 -5.28 6.99 -8.53
CA THR A 76 -5.13 7.24 -9.98
C THR A 76 -6.47 7.20 -10.72
N SER A 77 -7.35 6.28 -10.31
CA SER A 77 -8.64 6.13 -10.97
C SER A 77 -9.77 5.80 -10.01
N LYS A 78 -10.81 6.65 -10.05
CA LYS A 78 -12.13 6.32 -9.50
C LYS A 78 -12.65 4.97 -10.04
N GLN A 79 -12.19 4.53 -11.22
CA GLN A 79 -12.56 3.24 -11.80
C GLN A 79 -11.94 2.05 -11.06
N TRP A 80 -10.66 2.10 -10.72
CA TRP A 80 -10.04 1.05 -9.90
C TRP A 80 -10.66 1.01 -8.51
N LEU A 81 -10.84 2.18 -7.88
CA LEU A 81 -11.58 2.29 -6.62
C LEU A 81 -12.99 1.67 -6.71
N THR A 82 -13.72 1.95 -7.78
CA THR A 82 -15.06 1.40 -8.00
C THR A 82 -15.00 -0.13 -8.18
N LYS A 83 -14.05 -0.63 -8.98
CA LYS A 83 -13.86 -2.07 -9.19
C LYS A 83 -13.46 -2.78 -7.90
N GLY A 84 -12.47 -2.25 -7.16
CA GLY A 84 -12.05 -2.76 -5.86
C GLY A 84 -13.20 -2.79 -4.86
N LYS A 85 -13.96 -1.69 -4.74
CA LYS A 85 -15.17 -1.64 -3.90
C LYS A 85 -16.23 -2.65 -4.35
N VAL A 86 -16.44 -2.87 -5.64
CA VAL A 86 -17.39 -3.87 -6.17
C VAL A 86 -16.90 -5.30 -5.91
N VAL A 87 -15.62 -5.59 -6.09
CA VAL A 87 -15.03 -6.91 -5.79
C VAL A 87 -15.18 -7.20 -4.31
N LEU A 88 -14.77 -6.26 -3.44
CA LEU A 88 -14.97 -6.37 -2.00
C LEU A 88 -16.47 -6.52 -1.68
N SER A 89 -17.38 -5.79 -2.34
CA SER A 89 -18.86 -5.90 -2.21
C SER A 89 -19.37 -7.34 -2.29
N ASN A 90 -18.82 -8.13 -3.20
CA ASN A 90 -19.28 -9.50 -3.45
C ASN A 90 -18.65 -10.55 -2.51
N ILE A 91 -17.66 -10.18 -1.70
CA ILE A 91 -16.97 -11.11 -0.80
C ILE A 91 -17.78 -11.34 0.48
N ILE A 92 -18.03 -12.61 0.80
CA ILE A 92 -18.76 -13.02 2.00
C ILE A 92 -17.77 -13.53 3.05
N GLY A 93 -17.90 -13.01 4.27
CA GLY A 93 -17.15 -13.46 5.45
C GLY A 93 -15.76 -12.85 5.59
N ASP A 94 -15.23 -12.93 6.80
CA ASP A 94 -13.98 -12.27 7.17
C ASP A 94 -12.75 -12.89 6.48
N ASP A 95 -12.68 -14.23 6.31
CA ASP A 95 -11.57 -14.86 5.56
C ASP A 95 -11.53 -14.40 4.09
N GLY A 96 -12.69 -14.22 3.46
CA GLY A 96 -12.75 -13.71 2.10
C GLY A 96 -12.20 -12.29 2.01
N ILE A 97 -12.59 -11.42 2.96
CA ILE A 97 -12.12 -10.02 3.01
C ILE A 97 -10.61 -10.00 3.24
N LEU A 98 -10.12 -10.75 4.23
CA LEU A 98 -8.70 -10.87 4.51
C LEU A 98 -7.93 -11.50 3.33
N SER A 99 -8.53 -12.40 2.56
CA SER A 99 -7.90 -12.93 1.35
C SER A 99 -7.69 -11.86 0.29
N ALA A 100 -8.65 -10.96 0.10
CA ALA A 100 -8.51 -9.85 -0.83
C ALA A 100 -7.46 -8.84 -0.33
N MET A 101 -7.47 -8.53 0.97
CA MET A 101 -6.46 -7.66 1.56
C MET A 101 -5.06 -8.26 1.46
N HIS A 102 -4.90 -9.57 1.67
CA HIS A 102 -3.62 -10.25 1.46
C HIS A 102 -3.08 -10.07 0.03
N SER A 103 -3.95 -10.15 -0.99
CA SER A 103 -3.53 -9.89 -2.38
C SER A 103 -3.13 -8.43 -2.61
N ASN A 104 -3.80 -7.48 -1.95
CA ASN A 104 -3.38 -6.07 -1.94
C ASN A 104 -1.96 -5.92 -1.35
N GLU A 105 -1.70 -6.53 -0.19
CA GLU A 105 -0.37 -6.49 0.44
C GLU A 105 0.73 -7.14 -0.41
N GLU A 106 0.38 -8.14 -1.23
CA GLU A 106 1.33 -8.72 -2.18
C GLU A 106 1.72 -7.77 -3.31
N GLU A 107 0.80 -6.89 -3.73
CA GLU A 107 1.07 -5.87 -4.74
C GLU A 107 1.90 -4.72 -4.15
N THR A 108 1.52 -4.21 -2.97
CA THR A 108 2.27 -3.15 -2.27
C THR A 108 3.67 -3.61 -1.90
N THR A 109 3.84 -4.82 -1.32
CA THR A 109 5.15 -5.39 -1.00
C THR A 109 6.05 -5.42 -2.25
N LYS A 110 5.53 -5.89 -3.40
CA LYS A 110 6.32 -5.96 -4.64
C LYS A 110 6.72 -4.58 -5.16
N ALA A 111 5.85 -3.58 -5.02
CA ALA A 111 6.14 -2.20 -5.41
C ALA A 111 7.28 -1.61 -4.54
N TYR A 112 7.19 -1.76 -3.21
CA TYR A 112 8.25 -1.37 -2.29
C TYR A 112 9.56 -2.13 -2.56
N GLU A 113 9.52 -3.45 -2.75
CA GLU A 113 10.72 -4.26 -3.08
C GLU A 113 11.37 -3.78 -4.37
N THR A 114 10.58 -3.45 -5.39
CA THR A 114 11.10 -2.95 -6.66
C THR A 114 11.82 -1.62 -6.46
N LEU A 115 11.21 -0.68 -5.72
CA LEU A 115 11.77 0.66 -5.47
C LEU A 115 13.05 0.63 -4.63
N VAL A 116 13.10 -0.18 -3.57
CA VAL A 116 14.28 -0.32 -2.69
C VAL A 116 15.50 -0.85 -3.45
N ASN A 117 15.30 -1.62 -4.53
CA ASN A 117 16.37 -2.24 -5.31
C ASN A 117 16.76 -1.44 -6.57
N ARG A 118 16.23 -0.23 -6.76
CA ARG A 118 16.59 0.61 -7.92
C ARG A 118 17.96 1.25 -7.77
N GLU A 119 18.73 1.29 -8.85
CA GLU A 119 20.04 1.96 -8.89
C GLU A 119 19.93 3.50 -8.83
N ASP A 120 18.78 4.05 -9.23
CA ASP A 120 18.50 5.49 -9.23
C ASP A 120 17.60 5.92 -8.06
N ILE A 121 17.56 5.13 -6.99
CA ILE A 121 16.91 5.48 -5.73
C ILE A 121 17.45 6.82 -5.19
N TRP A 122 16.57 7.68 -4.69
CA TRP A 122 17.03 8.89 -4.02
C TRP A 122 17.48 8.58 -2.59
N GLU A 123 18.65 9.08 -2.23
CA GLU A 123 19.27 8.87 -0.91
C GLU A 123 18.33 9.22 0.25
N ASP A 124 17.54 10.28 0.09
CA ASP A 124 16.60 10.73 1.13
C ASP A 124 15.27 9.99 1.16
N SER A 125 15.04 9.06 0.23
CA SER A 125 13.89 8.15 0.19
C SER A 125 14.22 6.74 0.65
N GLU A 126 15.50 6.36 0.72
CA GLU A 126 15.92 4.98 0.97
C GLU A 126 15.45 4.45 2.32
N ASP A 127 15.66 5.22 3.39
CA ASP A 127 15.22 4.83 4.74
C ASP A 127 13.70 4.62 4.79
N PHE A 128 12.93 5.56 4.21
CA PHE A 128 11.48 5.46 4.12
C PHE A 128 11.05 4.19 3.37
N LEU A 129 11.61 3.95 2.18
CA LEU A 129 11.24 2.80 1.36
C LEU A 129 11.58 1.47 2.05
N ARG A 130 12.68 1.40 2.80
CA ARG A 130 13.05 0.21 3.57
C ARG A 130 12.10 -0.04 4.74
N ARG A 131 11.74 1.00 5.50
CA ARG A 131 10.74 0.89 6.57
C ARG A 131 9.36 0.52 6.04
N GLY A 132 8.92 1.17 4.97
CA GLY A 132 7.66 0.84 4.31
C GLY A 132 7.63 -0.62 3.85
N LEU A 133 8.73 -1.12 3.26
CA LEU A 133 8.83 -2.54 2.91
C LEU A 133 8.72 -3.49 4.12
N GLU A 134 9.26 -3.13 5.27
CA GLU A 134 9.12 -3.91 6.50
C GLU A 134 7.67 -3.92 7.00
N ASP A 135 6.98 -2.77 6.92
CA ASP A 135 5.56 -2.65 7.23
C ASP A 135 4.70 -3.54 6.32
N GLU A 136 4.89 -3.46 4.99
CA GLU A 136 4.13 -4.29 4.04
C GLU A 136 4.32 -5.80 4.27
N LYS A 137 5.56 -6.21 4.58
CA LYS A 137 5.85 -7.62 4.94
C LYS A 137 5.13 -8.03 6.21
N ARG A 138 5.11 -7.16 7.22
CA ARG A 138 4.37 -7.37 8.47
C ARG A 138 2.86 -7.44 8.21
N HIS A 139 2.30 -6.59 7.35
CA HIS A 139 0.89 -6.61 7.00
C HIS A 139 0.52 -7.95 6.35
N LYS A 140 1.28 -8.33 5.32
CA LYS A 140 1.08 -9.60 4.60
C LYS A 140 1.10 -10.79 5.55
N THR A 141 2.15 -10.91 6.37
CA THR A 141 2.28 -12.02 7.34
C THR A 141 1.17 -12.00 8.38
N GLY A 142 0.83 -10.83 8.93
CA GLY A 142 -0.26 -10.70 9.91
C GLY A 142 -1.62 -11.13 9.36
N ILE A 143 -1.92 -10.77 8.10
CA ILE A 143 -3.14 -11.23 7.43
C ILE A 143 -3.11 -12.74 7.19
N GLU A 144 -1.99 -13.30 6.72
CA GLU A 144 -1.86 -14.74 6.50
C GLU A 144 -2.09 -15.55 7.79
N GLU A 145 -1.48 -15.12 8.89
CA GLU A 145 -1.65 -15.74 10.21
C GLU A 145 -3.09 -15.63 10.71
N ARG A 146 -3.71 -14.44 10.58
CA ARG A 146 -5.10 -14.25 11.00
C ARG A 146 -6.07 -15.15 10.23
N ARG A 147 -5.84 -15.32 8.94
CA ARG A 147 -6.64 -16.23 8.10
C ARG A 147 -6.52 -17.69 8.54
N LYS A 148 -5.34 -18.15 8.96
CA LYS A 148 -5.16 -19.51 9.51
C LYS A 148 -6.03 -19.68 10.76
N VAL A 149 -5.98 -18.72 11.69
CA VAL A 149 -6.80 -18.75 12.91
C VAL A 149 -8.31 -18.79 12.61
N LEU A 150 -8.78 -18.00 11.64
CA LEU A 150 -10.21 -18.00 11.27
C LEU A 150 -10.66 -19.33 10.64
N LYS A 151 -9.78 -19.99 9.88
CA LYS A 151 -10.08 -21.29 9.27
C LYS A 151 -10.12 -22.42 10.29
N GLU A 152 -9.33 -22.35 11.36
CA GLU A 152 -9.31 -23.35 12.44
C GLU A 152 -10.50 -23.22 13.41
N LYS A 153 -11.18 -22.07 13.43
CA LYS A 153 -12.39 -21.85 14.25
C LYS A 153 -13.65 -22.52 13.67
N HIS A 154 -13.58 -23.09 12.46
CA HIS A 154 -14.69 -23.75 11.76
C HIS A 154 -14.41 -25.24 11.53
#